data_AF-A0A2G1WFS2-F1
#
_entry.id   AF-A0A2G1WFS2-F1
#
_cell.length_a   1.000
_cell.length_b   1.000
_cell.length_c   1.000
_cell.angle_alpha   90.00
_cell.angle_beta   90.00
_cell.angle_gamma   90.00
#
_symmetry.space_group_name_H-M   'P 1'
#
loop_
_entity.id
_entity.type
_entity.pdbx_description
1 polymer ?
#
loop_
_entity_poly.entity_id
_entity_poly.type
_entity_poly.pdbx_seq_one_letter_code
_entity_poly.pdbx_strand_id
1 'polypeptide(L)'
;MTRRAPSGLTARAAISVALLLVVATVASAGAVGAAAATTGGDAPPSGSAGGDADRIAPPTQCFAGEGYPISIGDEGATIEALVHLSVVTDPAAGNEFGMEASGAIGGDPIVTLGAGVRLTAREAIANGVDPFAAFDVLYAYELRLPMFDGSVGEPAYRDDGSPIESSAGAVPC
;
A
#
# COMPACT_ATOMS: atom_id res chain seq x y z
N MET A 1 10.41 -6.75 -65.36
CA MET A 1 9.70 -7.80 -64.62
C MET A 1 10.17 -7.80 -63.17
N THR A 2 9.42 -7.15 -62.28
CA THR A 2 9.73 -7.02 -60.84
C THR A 2 8.97 -8.11 -60.08
N ARG A 3 9.68 -9.09 -59.49
CA ARG A 3 9.09 -10.11 -58.62
C ARG A 3 8.90 -9.53 -57.21
N ARG A 4 7.65 -9.47 -56.74
CA ARG A 4 7.31 -9.27 -55.31
C ARG A 4 7.50 -10.60 -54.57
N ALA A 5 8.26 -10.57 -53.47
CA ALA A 5 8.37 -11.68 -52.53
C ALA A 5 7.18 -11.65 -51.54
N PRO A 6 6.61 -12.80 -51.13
CA PRO A 6 5.43 -12.85 -50.27
C PRO A 6 5.76 -12.73 -48.77
N SER A 7 5.01 -11.87 -48.09
CA SER A 7 5.01 -11.54 -46.66
C SER A 7 4.47 -12.67 -45.75
N GLY A 8 4.84 -13.93 -46.02
CA GLY A 8 4.25 -15.10 -45.34
C GLY A 8 4.87 -15.47 -43.99
N LEU A 9 6.07 -14.98 -43.67
CA LEU A 9 6.78 -15.37 -42.45
C LEU A 9 6.34 -14.59 -41.20
N THR A 10 5.95 -13.33 -41.34
CA THR A 10 5.55 -12.49 -40.20
C THR A 10 4.19 -12.90 -39.62
N ALA A 11 3.25 -13.32 -40.48
CA ALA A 11 1.93 -13.77 -40.05
C ALA A 11 1.98 -15.09 -39.24
N ARG A 12 2.93 -15.98 -39.55
CA ARG A 12 3.07 -17.26 -38.83
C ARG A 12 3.66 -17.10 -37.44
N ALA A 13 4.60 -16.16 -37.26
CA ALA A 13 5.19 -15.87 -35.95
C ALA A 13 4.18 -15.25 -34.98
N ALA A 14 3.31 -14.35 -35.47
CA ALA A 14 2.28 -13.70 -34.64
C ALA A 14 1.24 -14.70 -34.10
N ILE A 15 0.86 -15.71 -34.90
CA ILE A 15 -0.11 -16.74 -34.50
C ILE A 15 0.48 -17.65 -33.40
N SER A 16 1.78 -17.97 -33.46
CA SER A 16 2.45 -18.80 -32.46
C SER A 16 2.55 -18.11 -31.09
N VAL A 17 2.79 -16.80 -31.04
CA VAL A 17 2.86 -16.02 -29.79
C VAL A 17 1.47 -15.90 -29.14
N ALA A 18 0.43 -15.67 -29.95
CA ALA A 18 -0.95 -15.59 -29.44
C ALA A 18 -1.44 -16.93 -28.87
N LEU A 19 -1.06 -18.06 -29.47
CA LEU A 19 -1.42 -19.39 -28.96
C LEU A 19 -0.73 -19.71 -27.62
N LEU A 20 0.50 -19.24 -27.42
CA LEU A 20 1.27 -19.45 -26.18
C LEU A 20 0.68 -18.68 -24.98
N LEU A 21 0.15 -17.47 -25.22
CA LEU A 21 -0.49 -16.65 -24.19
C LEU A 21 -1.81 -17.23 -23.67
N VAL A 22 -2.59 -17.90 -24.54
CA VAL A 22 -3.90 -18.50 -24.17
C VAL A 22 -3.74 -19.79 -23.35
N VAL A 23 -2.63 -20.54 -23.53
CA VAL A 23 -2.39 -21.78 -22.77
C VAL A 23 -1.90 -21.48 -21.34
N ALA A 24 -1.21 -20.36 -21.10
CA ALA A 24 -0.71 -20.00 -19.78
C ALA A 24 -1.82 -19.57 -18.79
N THR A 25 -2.97 -19.07 -19.27
CA THR A 25 -4.05 -18.55 -18.41
C THR A 25 -4.97 -19.62 -17.79
N VAL A 26 -4.85 -20.88 -18.19
CA VAL A 26 -5.73 -21.97 -17.70
C VAL A 26 -5.07 -22.80 -16.59
N ALA A 27 -3.78 -22.57 -16.29
CA ALA A 27 -3.01 -23.37 -15.33
C ALA A 27 -3.02 -22.84 -13.88
N SER A 28 -3.62 -21.68 -13.59
CA SER A 28 -3.64 -21.07 -12.25
C SER A 28 -4.98 -21.19 -11.50
N ALA A 29 -5.98 -21.87 -12.08
CA ALA A 29 -7.26 -22.14 -11.44
C ALA A 29 -7.34 -23.58 -10.93
N GLY A 30 -6.58 -23.90 -9.87
CA GLY A 30 -6.73 -25.20 -9.21
C GLY A 30 -5.63 -25.55 -8.23
N ALA A 31 -5.75 -25.06 -6.99
CA ALA A 31 -5.40 -25.78 -5.75
C ALA A 31 -5.36 -24.79 -4.55
N VAL A 32 -6.50 -24.21 -4.19
CA VAL A 32 -6.71 -23.78 -2.80
C VAL A 32 -7.16 -24.99 -1.99
N GLY A 33 -6.45 -25.23 -0.89
CA GLY A 33 -6.42 -26.48 -0.15
C GLY A 33 -7.73 -26.88 0.48
N ALA A 34 -8.02 -28.18 0.39
CA ALA A 34 -8.88 -28.89 1.32
C ALA A 34 -8.01 -29.58 2.36
N ALA A 35 -7.64 -28.87 3.43
CA ALA A 35 -7.15 -29.47 4.67
C ALA A 35 -8.30 -29.39 5.69
N ALA A 36 -9.03 -30.49 5.82
CA ALA A 36 -10.01 -30.66 6.87
C ALA A 36 -9.27 -30.91 8.21
N ALA A 37 -9.38 -29.97 9.12
CA ALA A 37 -9.21 -30.20 10.56
C ALA A 37 -10.38 -29.53 11.29
N THR A 38 -11.08 -30.35 12.06
CA THR A 38 -12.27 -30.11 12.87
C THR A 38 -12.04 -29.07 13.97
N THR A 39 -13.02 -28.20 14.25
CA THR A 39 -13.77 -28.10 15.54
C THR A 39 -14.75 -26.92 15.49
N GLY A 40 -15.96 -27.12 16.00
CA GLY A 40 -17.12 -26.26 15.79
C GLY A 40 -17.10 -24.88 16.46
N GLY A 41 -17.92 -24.00 15.88
CA GLY A 41 -18.23 -22.65 16.34
C GLY A 41 -18.80 -21.86 15.18
N ASP A 42 -20.14 -21.83 15.05
CA ASP A 42 -20.84 -20.97 14.10
C ASP A 42 -20.54 -19.49 14.42
N ALA A 43 -19.73 -18.85 13.59
CA ALA A 43 -19.64 -17.39 13.53
C ALA A 43 -20.25 -16.96 12.18
N PRO A 44 -21.31 -16.13 12.17
CA PRO A 44 -21.85 -15.63 10.92
C PRO A 44 -20.81 -14.75 10.22
N PRO A 45 -20.80 -14.68 8.87
CA PRO A 45 -19.97 -13.74 8.15
C PRO A 45 -20.44 -12.32 8.50
N SER A 46 -19.61 -11.58 9.25
CA SER A 46 -19.79 -10.14 9.47
C SER A 46 -19.43 -9.39 8.18
N GLY A 47 -20.29 -9.52 7.18
CA GLY A 47 -20.38 -8.57 6.08
C GLY A 47 -21.05 -7.31 6.59
N SER A 48 -20.33 -6.50 7.36
CA SER A 48 -20.77 -5.15 7.68
C SER A 48 -20.48 -4.27 6.47
N ALA A 49 -21.52 -3.96 5.71
CA ALA A 49 -21.58 -2.70 4.99
C ALA A 49 -21.48 -1.58 6.05
N GLY A 50 -20.25 -1.13 6.33
CA GLY A 50 -19.95 -0.15 7.36
C GLY A 50 -20.53 1.20 6.99
N GLY A 51 -21.51 1.65 7.77
CA GLY A 51 -21.95 3.05 7.79
C GLY A 51 -20.85 3.97 8.29
N ASP A 52 -20.99 5.26 7.99
CA ASP A 52 -20.04 6.38 8.19
C ASP A 52 -19.44 6.55 9.61
N ALA A 53 -19.80 5.73 10.60
CA ALA A 53 -19.44 5.91 12.01
C ALA A 53 -18.13 5.23 12.45
N ASP A 54 -17.50 4.42 11.58
CA ASP A 54 -16.25 3.68 11.89
C ASP A 54 -15.07 4.14 11.01
N ARG A 55 -15.21 5.28 10.32
CA ARG A 55 -14.11 5.83 9.52
C ARG A 55 -13.13 6.56 10.42
N ILE A 56 -11.94 6.01 10.54
CA ILE A 56 -10.77 6.66 11.13
C ILE A 56 -10.22 7.64 10.11
N ALA A 57 -10.07 8.91 10.49
CA ALA A 57 -9.47 9.91 9.61
C ALA A 57 -7.96 9.63 9.43
N PRO A 58 -7.40 9.79 8.22
CA PRO A 58 -5.97 9.67 7.97
C PRO A 58 -5.16 10.63 8.86
N PRO A 59 -4.31 10.13 9.78
CA PRO A 59 -3.61 10.99 10.73
C PRO A 59 -2.47 11.78 10.08
N THR A 60 -1.93 11.36 8.94
CA THR A 60 -0.82 12.06 8.26
C THR A 60 -1.15 12.59 6.87
N GLN A 61 -2.21 12.10 6.22
CA GLN A 61 -2.58 12.50 4.85
C GLN A 61 -1.48 12.27 3.80
N CYS A 62 -0.53 11.40 4.08
CA CYS A 62 0.54 11.01 3.17
C CYS A 62 0.04 10.16 2.00
N PHE A 63 -1.11 9.51 2.17
CA PHE A 63 -1.66 8.57 1.19
C PHE A 63 -3.03 9.02 0.70
N ALA A 64 -3.32 8.75 -0.58
CA ALA A 64 -4.65 8.98 -1.12
C ALA A 64 -5.63 7.88 -0.67
N GLY A 65 -6.91 8.26 -0.60
CA GLY A 65 -8.02 7.37 -0.26
C GLY A 65 -8.16 7.08 1.23
N GLU A 66 -9.14 6.24 1.57
CA GLU A 66 -9.55 5.99 2.97
C GLU A 66 -8.72 4.92 3.68
N GLY A 67 -7.93 4.13 2.94
CA GLY A 67 -7.16 3.01 3.49
C GLY A 67 -8.03 1.87 4.05
N TYR A 68 -7.36 0.87 4.63
CA TYR A 68 -7.99 -0.24 5.33
C TYR A 68 -7.70 -0.12 6.83
N PRO A 69 -8.72 0.02 7.69
CA PRO A 69 -8.52 0.25 9.11
C PRO A 69 -8.05 -0.99 9.85
N ILE A 70 -7.14 -0.79 10.81
CA ILE A 70 -6.64 -1.77 11.77
C ILE A 70 -6.58 -1.07 13.13
N SER A 71 -7.23 -1.67 14.12
CA SER A 71 -7.21 -1.19 15.50
C SER A 71 -6.53 -2.23 16.40
N ILE A 72 -5.68 -1.78 17.31
CA ILE A 72 -4.99 -2.63 18.29
C ILE A 72 -5.17 -2.03 19.67
N GLY A 73 -5.62 -2.85 20.61
CA GLY A 73 -5.96 -2.41 21.96
C GLY A 73 -7.37 -1.82 22.02
N ASP A 74 -7.96 -1.94 23.19
CA ASP A 74 -9.33 -1.52 23.50
C ASP A 74 -9.39 -0.66 24.77
N GLU A 75 -8.45 -0.87 25.70
CA GLU A 75 -8.32 -0.08 26.93
C GLU A 75 -6.86 0.33 27.21
N GLY A 76 -6.68 1.54 27.72
CA GLY A 76 -5.36 2.04 28.11
C GLY A 76 -4.52 2.48 26.91
N ALA A 77 -3.76 1.58 26.31
CA ALA A 77 -2.91 1.88 25.17
C ALA A 77 -3.54 1.37 23.87
N THR A 78 -3.72 2.25 22.90
CA THR A 78 -4.35 1.94 21.61
C THR A 78 -3.47 2.34 20.44
N ILE A 79 -3.62 1.63 19.33
CA ILE A 79 -3.06 2.00 18.02
C ILE A 79 -4.18 1.91 17.00
N GLU A 80 -4.43 3.01 16.30
CA GLU A 80 -5.32 3.07 15.14
C GLU A 80 -4.47 3.26 13.89
N ALA A 81 -4.64 2.40 12.90
CA ALA A 81 -3.86 2.43 11.66
C ALA A 81 -4.73 2.28 10.42
N LEU A 82 -4.29 2.90 9.33
CA LEU A 82 -4.83 2.76 7.98
C LEU A 82 -3.74 2.17 7.08
N VAL A 83 -4.04 1.05 6.41
CA VAL A 83 -3.14 0.47 5.40
C VAL A 83 -3.60 0.91 4.01
N HIS A 84 -2.70 1.53 3.25
CA HIS A 84 -2.95 2.00 1.89
C HIS A 84 -2.32 1.04 0.89
N LEU A 85 -3.14 0.47 0.01
CA LEU A 85 -2.75 -0.52 -1.00
C LEU A 85 -3.14 -0.08 -2.42
N SER A 86 -3.37 1.22 -2.64
CA SER A 86 -3.98 1.75 -3.87
C SER A 86 -3.22 1.31 -5.12
N VAL A 87 -1.88 1.22 -5.07
CA VAL A 87 -1.08 0.71 -6.20
C VAL A 87 -1.47 -0.71 -6.66
N VAL A 88 -2.01 -1.55 -5.77
CA VAL A 88 -2.42 -2.94 -6.04
C VAL A 88 -3.92 -3.08 -6.21
N THR A 89 -4.71 -2.33 -5.43
CA THR A 89 -6.16 -2.53 -5.34
C THR A 89 -6.96 -1.57 -6.23
N ASP A 90 -6.51 -0.33 -6.38
CA ASP A 90 -7.16 0.69 -7.21
C ASP A 90 -6.16 1.78 -7.65
N PRO A 91 -5.42 1.55 -8.75
CA PRO A 91 -4.43 2.51 -9.23
C PRO A 91 -5.04 3.81 -9.79
N ALA A 92 -6.36 3.89 -9.94
CA ALA A 92 -7.05 5.13 -10.28
C ALA A 92 -7.28 6.01 -9.04
N ALA A 93 -7.35 5.41 -7.84
CA ALA A 93 -7.48 6.12 -6.57
C ALA A 93 -6.14 6.64 -6.02
N GLY A 94 -5.03 6.05 -6.44
CA GLY A 94 -3.70 6.48 -6.00
C GLY A 94 -2.59 5.59 -6.52
N ASN A 95 -1.35 6.02 -6.31
CA ASN A 95 -0.15 5.26 -6.68
C ASN A 95 0.70 4.93 -5.44
N GLU A 96 0.09 4.98 -4.25
CA GLU A 96 0.79 4.81 -3.00
C GLU A 96 0.62 3.40 -2.42
N PHE A 97 1.63 3.01 -1.62
CA PHE A 97 1.61 1.83 -0.78
C PHE A 97 2.26 2.18 0.56
N GLY A 98 1.57 1.89 1.66
CA GLY A 98 2.13 2.16 2.98
C GLY A 98 1.09 2.10 4.07
N MET A 99 1.39 2.74 5.19
CA MET A 99 0.50 2.83 6.33
C MET A 99 0.57 4.18 7.01
N GLU A 100 -0.56 4.56 7.61
CA GLU A 100 -0.64 5.63 8.59
C GLU A 100 -1.08 5.04 9.93
N ALA A 101 -0.54 5.51 11.05
CA ALA A 101 -0.86 5.03 12.37
C ALA A 101 -0.80 6.16 13.41
N SER A 102 -1.68 6.05 14.40
CA SER A 102 -1.69 6.90 15.60
C SER A 102 -1.72 6.01 16.83
N GLY A 103 -0.80 6.23 17.76
CA GLY A 103 -0.73 5.52 19.04
C GLY A 103 -1.08 6.46 20.18
N ALA A 104 -1.92 5.99 21.11
CA ALA A 104 -2.39 6.77 22.25
C ALA A 104 -2.30 5.98 23.57
N ILE A 105 -2.19 6.71 24.69
CA ILE A 105 -2.29 6.17 26.04
C ILE A 105 -3.34 6.97 26.79
N GLY A 106 -4.38 6.30 27.30
CA GLY A 106 -5.49 6.96 28.01
C GLY A 106 -6.29 7.93 27.14
N GLY A 107 -6.23 7.77 25.81
CA GLY A 107 -6.80 8.71 24.83
C GLY A 107 -5.87 9.87 24.46
N ASP A 108 -4.73 10.05 25.14
CA ASP A 108 -3.76 11.08 24.78
C ASP A 108 -2.86 10.57 23.64
N PRO A 109 -2.75 11.31 22.53
CA PRO A 109 -1.90 10.92 21.41
C PRO A 109 -0.42 11.02 21.82
N ILE A 110 0.31 9.92 21.60
CA ILE A 110 1.73 9.80 21.93
C ILE A 110 2.56 9.77 20.65
N VAL A 111 2.11 9.03 19.63
CA VAL A 111 2.87 8.87 18.40
C VAL A 111 1.96 8.94 17.19
N THR A 112 2.45 9.53 16.12
CA THR A 112 1.85 9.47 14.79
C THR A 112 2.92 9.11 13.77
N LEU A 113 2.58 8.23 12.83
CA LEU A 113 3.49 7.74 11.81
C LEU A 113 2.76 7.58 10.49
N GLY A 114 3.26 8.21 9.43
CA GLY A 114 3.00 7.85 8.05
C GLY A 114 4.27 7.27 7.46
N ALA A 115 4.21 6.08 6.86
CA ALA A 115 5.37 5.45 6.24
C ALA A 115 4.99 4.61 5.02
N GLY A 116 5.63 4.89 3.89
CA GLY A 116 5.38 4.15 2.66
C GLY A 116 6.08 4.75 1.46
N VAL A 117 5.54 4.45 0.28
CA VAL A 117 6.08 4.88 -1.00
C VAL A 117 4.99 5.30 -1.96
N ARG A 118 5.34 6.18 -2.90
CA ARG A 118 4.52 6.54 -4.05
C ARG A 118 5.23 6.21 -5.34
N LEU A 119 4.57 5.45 -6.22
CA LEU A 119 5.06 5.13 -7.54
C LEU A 119 4.93 6.34 -8.48
N THR A 120 6.04 6.96 -8.85
CA THR A 120 6.11 8.20 -9.65
C THR A 120 6.78 8.03 -11.01
N ALA A 121 7.71 7.09 -11.18
CA ALA A 121 8.41 6.86 -12.45
C ALA A 121 8.33 5.40 -12.92
N ARG A 122 7.15 4.99 -13.42
CA ARG A 122 6.86 3.61 -13.88
C ARG A 122 7.81 3.16 -15.00
N GLU A 123 8.29 4.09 -15.80
CA GLU A 123 9.24 3.86 -16.90
C GLU A 123 10.62 3.46 -16.38
N ALA A 124 11.02 3.89 -15.18
CA ALA A 124 12.29 3.48 -14.58
C ALA A 124 12.30 1.97 -14.28
N ILE A 125 11.15 1.42 -13.88
CA ILE A 125 10.93 -0.03 -13.75
C ILE A 125 10.98 -0.70 -15.13
N ALA A 126 10.25 -0.15 -16.11
CA ALA A 126 10.14 -0.75 -17.44
C ALA A 126 11.48 -0.81 -18.20
N ASN A 127 12.35 0.18 -18.00
CA ASN A 127 13.66 0.27 -18.64
C ASN A 127 14.76 -0.45 -17.84
N GLY A 128 14.49 -0.87 -16.60
CA GLY A 128 15.38 -1.71 -15.78
C GLY A 128 16.68 -1.04 -15.32
N VAL A 129 16.77 0.30 -15.37
CA VAL A 129 17.99 1.04 -15.03
C VAL A 129 18.12 1.25 -13.52
N ASP A 130 17.08 1.78 -12.90
CA ASP A 130 16.95 1.91 -11.44
C ASP A 130 15.46 1.79 -11.07
N PRO A 131 14.98 0.59 -10.67
CA PRO A 131 13.59 0.41 -10.28
C PRO A 131 13.25 1.11 -8.95
N PHE A 132 14.24 1.47 -8.12
CA PHE A 132 14.01 2.14 -6.85
C PHE A 132 13.78 3.65 -7.03
N ALA A 133 14.36 4.24 -8.09
CA ALA A 133 14.06 5.62 -8.50
C ALA A 133 12.61 5.80 -8.97
N ALA A 134 11.84 4.72 -9.11
CA ALA A 134 10.41 4.78 -9.40
C ALA A 134 9.56 5.15 -8.18
N PHE A 135 10.12 5.11 -6.97
CA PHE A 135 9.40 5.23 -5.72
C PHE A 135 9.90 6.41 -4.88
N ASP A 136 9.06 7.42 -4.75
CA ASP A 136 9.22 8.45 -3.74
C ASP A 136 8.95 7.84 -2.37
N VAL A 137 9.76 8.16 -1.37
CA VAL A 137 9.48 7.76 0.01
C VAL A 137 8.56 8.79 0.66
N LEU A 138 7.49 8.29 1.28
CA LEU A 138 6.55 9.07 2.08
C LEU A 138 6.82 8.77 3.55
N TYR A 139 7.09 9.82 4.32
CA TYR A 139 7.38 9.70 5.74
C TYR A 139 6.90 10.93 6.50
N ALA A 140 6.19 10.69 7.60
CA ALA A 140 5.83 11.71 8.58
C ALA A 140 5.86 11.06 9.96
N TYR A 141 6.54 11.69 10.92
CA TYR A 141 6.61 11.19 12.28
C TYR A 141 6.38 12.32 13.28
N GLU A 142 5.54 12.05 14.27
CA GLU A 142 5.39 12.90 15.44
C GLU A 142 5.45 12.04 16.70
N LEU A 143 6.24 12.48 17.68
CA LEU A 143 6.26 11.96 19.04
C LEU A 143 5.91 13.08 20.00
N ARG A 144 4.83 12.89 20.75
CA ARG A 144 4.42 13.80 21.82
C ARG A 144 4.62 13.15 23.17
N LEU A 145 5.14 13.93 24.11
CA LEU A 145 5.37 13.51 25.49
C LEU A 145 4.55 14.41 26.43
N PRO A 146 3.26 14.09 26.67
CA PRO A 146 2.33 14.95 27.40
C PRO A 146 2.78 15.30 28.82
N MET A 147 3.61 14.46 29.45
CA MET A 147 4.19 14.75 30.77
C MET A 147 5.07 16.02 30.78
N PHE A 148 5.52 16.48 29.61
CA PHE A 148 6.34 17.67 29.47
C PHE A 148 5.56 18.91 28.99
N ASP A 149 4.27 18.78 28.72
CA ASP A 149 3.44 19.91 28.29
C ASP A 149 3.51 21.05 29.33
N GLY A 150 3.90 22.24 28.87
CA GLY A 150 4.06 23.43 29.72
C GLY A 150 5.33 23.47 30.58
N SER A 151 6.16 22.42 30.57
CA SER A 151 7.44 22.36 31.31
C SER A 151 8.67 22.60 30.44
N VAL A 152 8.55 22.34 29.12
CA VAL A 152 9.59 22.55 28.12
C VAL A 152 9.03 23.37 26.95
N GLY A 153 9.90 24.04 26.21
CA GLY A 153 9.49 24.88 25.07
C GLY A 153 8.89 24.08 23.91
N GLU A 154 9.29 22.81 23.75
CA GLU A 154 8.85 21.95 22.64
C GLU A 154 8.62 20.51 23.14
N PRO A 155 7.37 20.17 23.54
CA PRO A 155 7.03 18.84 24.07
C PRO A 155 6.72 17.79 22.98
N ALA A 156 6.73 18.21 21.72
CA ALA A 156 6.51 17.36 20.55
C ALA A 156 7.75 17.38 19.65
N TYR A 157 8.22 16.21 19.26
CA TYR A 157 9.24 16.03 18.24
C TYR A 157 8.57 15.66 16.92
N ARG A 158 8.95 16.33 15.83
CA ARG A 158 8.48 16.03 14.48
C ARG A 158 9.67 15.74 13.57
N ASP A 159 9.47 14.79 12.67
CA ASP A 159 10.47 14.42 11.68
C ASP A 159 9.81 14.04 10.36
N ASP A 160 10.17 14.78 9.32
CA ASP A 160 9.78 14.49 7.93
C ASP A 160 10.96 13.85 7.17
N GLY A 161 12.12 13.72 7.83
CA GLY A 161 13.28 13.02 7.33
C GLY A 161 13.08 11.51 7.45
N SER A 162 12.84 10.85 6.32
CA SER A 162 12.75 9.39 6.31
C SER A 162 14.02 8.75 6.90
N PRO A 163 13.90 7.72 7.77
CA PRO A 163 15.05 6.98 8.27
C PRO A 163 15.75 6.15 7.18
N ILE A 164 15.17 6.09 5.98
CA ILE A 164 15.73 5.44 4.81
C ILE A 164 15.88 6.44 3.66
N GLU A 165 16.97 6.31 2.90
CA GLU A 165 17.17 7.10 1.69
C GLU A 165 16.61 6.35 0.47
N SER A 166 15.92 7.09 -0.40
CA SER A 166 15.55 6.61 -1.75
C SER A 166 16.39 7.33 -2.79
N SER A 167 16.69 6.67 -3.91
CA SER A 167 17.33 7.33 -5.05
C SER A 167 16.43 8.40 -5.69
N ALA A 168 15.12 8.34 -5.47
CA ALA A 168 14.17 9.41 -5.83
C ALA A 168 14.07 10.51 -4.75
N GLY A 169 14.44 10.21 -3.51
CA GLY A 169 14.32 11.08 -2.35
C GLY A 169 13.04 10.85 -1.52
N ALA A 170 12.95 11.57 -0.41
CA ALA A 170 11.75 11.66 0.42
C ALA A 170 10.92 12.89 0.00
N VAL A 171 9.60 12.74 -0.01
CA VAL A 171 8.67 13.81 -0.38
C VAL A 171 7.78 14.13 0.82
N PRO A 172 7.57 15.42 1.12
CA PRO A 172 6.71 15.81 2.24
C PRO A 172 5.25 15.43 1.99
N CYS A 173 4.61 15.14 3.11
CA CYS A 173 3.19 15.19 3.38
C CYS A 173 3.02 16.07 4.64
#